data_AF-A0A3N2NI70-F1
#
_entry.id   AF-A0A3N2NI70-F1
#
_cell.length_a   1.000
_cell.length_b   1.000
_cell.length_c   1.000
_cell.angle_alpha   90.00
_cell.angle_beta   90.00
_cell.angle_gamma   90.00
#
_symmetry.space_group_name_H-M   'P 1'
#
loop_
_entity.id
_entity.type
_entity.pdbx_description
1 polymer ?
#
loop_
_entity_poly.entity_id
_entity_poly.type
_entity_poly.pdbx_seq_one_letter_code
_entity_poly.pdbx_strand_id
1 'polypeptide(L)'
;MDNIKNIAILGSTGSIGTQTLDIIEEHPEKFRATVLTAARNWELLAAQARRFNPLRVVIACEEFLPNLRDTLAGTSVRVEGGTAAIEEAAAMPEADIVVTAMVGYSGLIPTVNAIMAGKTIALANKETLVVAGEVITSLLKDSESRIIPVDSEHSAIFQCLTGENSKNISKIILTASGGPFRNKTMRELESVTVDDALNHPNWDMGAKVTIDSASMMNKGFEMIEARWLFDCPPEKIEIAVHPQSIVHSMVEFIDGSVKAQLGVPDMHLPIRYALSYPDRLTSKRPPLTLEAYASLTFEAPDRKRFPLLQYAFDAIEKGGNMPCILNAANEIAVAAFLRREIGFMDMPRLVDRVMQRTQWIPDITLPDLVESNTEARRHAEEILASFRTTI
;
A
#
# COMPACT_ATOMS: atom_id res chain seq x y z
N MET A 1 -18.98 -8.13 -27.33
CA MET A 1 -19.12 -7.07 -26.31
C MET A 1 -18.24 -7.51 -25.17
N ASP A 2 -17.22 -6.73 -24.82
CA ASP A 2 -16.40 -7.06 -23.66
C ASP A 2 -17.30 -7.14 -22.44
N ASN A 3 -17.12 -8.19 -21.63
CA ASN A 3 -17.92 -8.38 -20.44
C ASN A 3 -17.56 -7.29 -19.42
N ILE A 4 -18.57 -6.67 -18.79
CA ILE A 4 -18.35 -5.67 -17.73
C ILE A 4 -17.60 -6.36 -16.58
N LYS A 5 -16.46 -5.80 -16.19
CA LYS A 5 -15.68 -6.32 -15.06
C LYS A 5 -16.29 -5.85 -13.73
N ASN A 6 -16.54 -6.79 -12.85
CA ASN A 6 -17.07 -6.57 -11.51
C ASN A 6 -15.93 -6.35 -10.52
N ILE A 7 -15.98 -5.23 -9.81
CA ILE A 7 -14.90 -4.77 -8.95
C ILE A 7 -15.34 -4.85 -7.49
N ALA A 8 -14.58 -5.58 -6.68
CA ALA A 8 -14.67 -5.52 -5.22
C ALA A 8 -13.63 -4.52 -4.70
N ILE A 9 -14.06 -3.51 -3.94
CA ILE A 9 -13.18 -2.47 -3.40
C ILE A 9 -13.10 -2.61 -1.88
N LEU A 10 -11.97 -3.14 -1.41
CA LEU A 10 -11.72 -3.29 0.01
C LEU A 10 -11.11 -1.99 0.54
N GLY A 11 -11.88 -1.18 1.29
CA GLY A 11 -11.46 0.18 1.68
C GLY A 11 -11.93 1.29 0.73
N SER A 12 -13.17 1.18 0.25
CA SER A 12 -13.84 2.13 -0.69
C SER A 12 -13.89 3.59 -0.23
N THR A 13 -13.80 3.86 1.07
CA THR A 13 -13.88 5.21 1.65
C THR A 13 -12.52 5.87 1.87
N GLY A 14 -11.42 5.16 1.57
CA GLY A 14 -10.07 5.73 1.56
C GLY A 14 -9.72 6.41 0.23
N SER A 15 -8.52 6.99 0.16
CA SER A 15 -8.03 7.68 -1.04
C SER A 15 -8.04 6.79 -2.29
N ILE A 16 -7.49 5.57 -2.23
CA ILE A 16 -7.51 4.65 -3.39
C ILE A 16 -8.93 4.20 -3.73
N GLY A 17 -9.76 3.91 -2.72
CA GLY A 17 -11.12 3.42 -2.94
C GLY A 17 -12.03 4.45 -3.62
N THR A 18 -11.95 5.71 -3.19
CA THR A 18 -12.71 6.83 -3.79
C THR A 18 -12.28 7.08 -5.23
N GLN A 19 -10.96 7.13 -5.50
CA GLN A 19 -10.43 7.29 -6.86
C GLN A 19 -10.73 6.10 -7.78
N THR A 20 -10.83 4.89 -7.21
CA THR A 20 -11.32 3.70 -7.93
C THR A 20 -12.76 3.89 -8.39
N LEU A 21 -13.62 4.42 -7.51
CA LEU A 21 -15.01 4.71 -7.84
C LEU A 21 -15.16 5.82 -8.89
N ASP A 22 -14.28 6.83 -8.87
CA ASP A 22 -14.22 7.86 -9.91
C ASP A 22 -13.94 7.24 -11.29
N ILE A 23 -13.02 6.27 -11.38
CA ILE A 23 -12.73 5.55 -12.64
C ILE A 23 -13.91 4.67 -13.09
N ILE A 24 -14.60 4.02 -12.15
CA ILE A 24 -15.82 3.24 -12.46
C ILE A 24 -16.90 4.15 -13.03
N GLU A 25 -17.04 5.36 -12.50
CA GLU A 25 -17.97 6.37 -13.02
C GLU A 25 -17.52 6.95 -14.37
N GLU A 26 -16.23 7.10 -14.62
CA GLU A 26 -15.69 7.51 -15.92
C GLU A 26 -15.96 6.45 -17.03
N HIS A 27 -16.08 5.17 -16.66
CA HIS A 27 -16.19 4.02 -17.58
C HIS A 27 -17.25 2.98 -17.14
N PRO A 28 -18.54 3.37 -17.00
CA PRO A 28 -19.60 2.48 -16.51
C PRO A 28 -19.93 1.35 -17.50
N GLU A 29 -19.53 1.48 -18.77
CA GLU A 29 -19.63 0.44 -19.79
C GLU A 29 -18.59 -0.67 -19.63
N LYS A 30 -17.54 -0.46 -18.81
CA LYS A 30 -16.45 -1.41 -18.60
C LYS A 30 -16.39 -1.96 -17.18
N PHE A 31 -16.80 -1.17 -16.19
CA PHE A 31 -16.65 -1.53 -14.78
C PHE A 31 -17.93 -1.37 -13.99
N ARG A 32 -18.08 -2.21 -12.97
CA ARG A 32 -19.16 -2.12 -11.98
C ARG A 32 -18.60 -2.35 -10.58
N ALA A 33 -18.96 -1.49 -9.64
CA ALA A 33 -18.68 -1.73 -8.23
C ALA A 33 -19.67 -2.78 -7.68
N THR A 34 -19.16 -3.95 -7.30
CA THR A 34 -19.99 -5.09 -6.86
C THR A 34 -19.91 -5.30 -5.34
N VAL A 35 -18.77 -4.96 -4.74
CA VAL A 35 -18.56 -5.00 -3.29
C VAL A 35 -17.88 -3.71 -2.85
N LEU A 36 -18.38 -3.08 -1.79
CA LEU A 36 -17.72 -1.95 -1.13
C LEU A 36 -17.51 -2.26 0.34
N THR A 37 -16.29 -2.07 0.84
CA THR A 37 -16.02 -2.17 2.28
C THR A 37 -15.45 -0.89 2.84
N ALA A 38 -15.64 -0.65 4.14
CA ALA A 38 -14.97 0.41 4.89
C ALA A 38 -14.64 -0.06 6.30
N ALA A 39 -13.74 0.66 6.98
CA ALA A 39 -13.45 0.38 8.39
C ALA A 39 -14.49 1.01 9.32
N ARG A 40 -14.60 2.35 9.29
CA ARG A 40 -15.43 3.14 10.23
C ARG A 40 -16.32 4.20 9.58
N ASN A 41 -15.95 4.72 8.41
CA ASN A 41 -16.67 5.80 7.72
C ASN A 41 -17.94 5.26 7.04
N TRP A 42 -18.95 4.96 7.86
CA TRP A 42 -20.20 4.35 7.41
C TRP A 42 -21.08 5.33 6.63
N GLU A 43 -20.98 6.64 6.90
CA GLU A 43 -21.74 7.68 6.20
C GLU A 43 -21.32 7.74 4.73
N LEU A 44 -20.02 7.82 4.45
CA LEU A 44 -19.52 7.83 3.08
C LEU A 44 -19.79 6.48 2.39
N LEU A 45 -19.64 5.36 3.11
CA LEU A 45 -19.95 4.04 2.57
C LEU A 45 -21.43 3.93 2.16
N ALA A 46 -22.35 4.45 2.97
CA ALA A 46 -23.78 4.48 2.64
C ALA A 46 -24.07 5.36 1.41
N ALA A 47 -23.42 6.53 1.32
CA ALA A 47 -23.54 7.42 0.16
C ALA A 47 -23.03 6.74 -1.14
N GLN A 48 -21.87 6.08 -1.07
CA GLN A 48 -21.31 5.31 -2.17
C GLN A 48 -22.25 4.14 -2.56
N ALA A 49 -22.78 3.40 -1.57
CA ALA A 49 -23.68 2.29 -1.83
C ALA A 49 -24.98 2.73 -2.53
N ARG A 50 -25.56 3.86 -2.14
CA ARG A 50 -26.75 4.42 -2.82
C ARG A 50 -26.46 4.84 -4.26
N ARG A 51 -25.27 5.36 -4.52
CA ARG A 51 -24.84 5.83 -5.85
C ARG A 51 -24.53 4.67 -6.80
N PHE A 52 -23.77 3.69 -6.33
CA PHE A 52 -23.24 2.61 -7.18
C PHE A 52 -24.06 1.31 -7.11
N ASN A 53 -24.98 1.19 -6.15
CA ASN A 53 -25.86 0.04 -5.93
C ASN A 53 -25.12 -1.33 -6.01
N PRO A 54 -24.06 -1.54 -5.21
CA PRO A 54 -23.31 -2.80 -5.18
C PRO A 54 -24.18 -3.95 -4.66
N LEU A 55 -23.75 -5.20 -4.91
CA LEU A 55 -24.43 -6.37 -4.36
C LEU A 55 -24.22 -6.48 -2.84
N ARG A 56 -23.03 -6.14 -2.35
CA ARG A 56 -22.65 -6.28 -0.93
C ARG A 56 -21.90 -5.05 -0.42
N VAL A 57 -22.21 -4.66 0.79
CA VAL A 57 -21.52 -3.62 1.55
C VAL A 57 -21.14 -4.16 2.92
N VAL A 58 -19.89 -3.93 3.33
CA VAL A 58 -19.37 -4.43 4.62
C VAL A 58 -18.65 -3.33 5.40
N ILE A 59 -19.02 -3.16 6.67
CA ILE A 59 -18.33 -2.24 7.60
C ILE A 59 -17.54 -3.05 8.64
N ALA A 60 -16.22 -2.82 8.75
CA ALA A 60 -15.39 -3.60 9.67
C ALA A 60 -15.81 -3.39 11.14
N CYS A 61 -16.10 -2.14 11.51
CA CYS A 61 -16.51 -1.78 12.86
C CYS A 61 -18.02 -1.99 13.04
N GLU A 62 -18.39 -3.10 13.69
CA GLU A 62 -19.79 -3.52 13.86
C GLU A 62 -20.65 -2.53 14.65
N GLU A 63 -20.03 -1.65 15.44
CA GLU A 63 -20.71 -0.54 16.13
C GLU A 63 -21.55 0.32 15.16
N PHE A 64 -21.09 0.50 13.92
CA PHE A 64 -21.78 1.31 12.90
C PHE A 64 -22.73 0.51 11.99
N LEU A 65 -22.79 -0.82 12.16
CA LEU A 65 -23.63 -1.68 11.32
C LEU A 65 -25.13 -1.33 11.39
N PRO A 66 -25.72 -1.04 12.58
CA PRO A 66 -27.12 -0.64 12.65
C PRO A 66 -27.42 0.62 11.83
N ASN A 67 -26.61 1.66 11.99
CA ASN A 67 -26.76 2.92 11.25
C ASN A 67 -26.67 2.71 9.73
N LEU A 68 -25.73 1.88 9.29
CA LEU A 68 -25.56 1.56 7.87
C LEU A 68 -26.75 0.79 7.31
N ARG A 69 -27.30 -0.18 8.05
CA ARG A 69 -28.50 -0.94 7.66
C ARG A 69 -29.72 -0.07 7.55
N ASP A 70 -29.97 0.77 8.56
CA ASP A 70 -31.12 1.69 8.57
C ASP A 70 -31.00 2.69 7.41
N THR A 71 -29.80 3.22 7.17
CA THR A 71 -29.53 4.17 6.09
C THR A 71 -29.66 3.54 4.70
N LEU A 72 -29.48 2.22 4.55
CA LEU A 72 -29.63 1.51 3.28
C LEU A 72 -30.94 0.72 3.17
N ALA A 73 -31.86 0.91 4.13
CA ALA A 73 -33.18 0.30 4.08
C ALA A 73 -33.92 0.67 2.78
N GLY A 74 -34.57 -0.31 2.17
CA GLY A 74 -35.28 -0.17 0.89
C GLY A 74 -34.38 -0.28 -0.36
N THR A 75 -33.07 -0.43 -0.21
CA THR A 75 -32.17 -0.81 -1.33
C THR A 75 -32.08 -2.33 -1.47
N SER A 76 -31.54 -2.82 -2.59
CA SER A 76 -31.24 -4.25 -2.79
C SER A 76 -29.87 -4.66 -2.22
N VAL A 77 -29.14 -3.74 -1.57
CA VAL A 77 -27.76 -3.95 -1.12
C VAL A 77 -27.74 -4.87 0.11
N ARG A 78 -26.95 -5.95 0.09
CA ARG A 78 -26.70 -6.77 1.27
C ARG A 78 -25.73 -6.05 2.21
N VAL A 79 -26.13 -5.79 3.46
CA VAL A 79 -25.35 -5.04 4.45
C VAL A 79 -24.90 -5.91 5.62
N GLU A 80 -23.60 -6.02 5.80
CA GLU A 80 -22.95 -6.86 6.83
C GLU A 80 -21.83 -6.12 7.55
N GLY A 81 -21.35 -6.71 8.65
CA GLY A 81 -20.27 -6.12 9.45
C GLY A 81 -19.26 -7.16 9.91
N GLY A 82 -18.11 -6.66 10.36
CA GLY A 82 -17.03 -7.47 10.91
C GLY A 82 -15.96 -7.85 9.87
N THR A 83 -14.78 -8.23 10.38
CA THR A 83 -13.62 -8.59 9.55
C THR A 83 -13.87 -9.87 8.74
N ALA A 84 -14.53 -10.87 9.33
CA ALA A 84 -14.90 -12.10 8.65
C ALA A 84 -15.79 -11.84 7.41
N ALA A 85 -16.71 -10.88 7.50
CA ALA A 85 -17.55 -10.51 6.35
C ALA A 85 -16.72 -9.83 5.23
N ILE A 86 -15.65 -9.09 5.57
CA ILE A 86 -14.73 -8.50 4.57
C ILE A 86 -13.92 -9.60 3.89
N GLU A 87 -13.41 -10.55 4.67
CA GLU A 87 -12.65 -11.71 4.20
C GLU A 87 -13.46 -12.58 3.23
N GLU A 88 -14.73 -12.82 3.53
CA GLU A 88 -15.65 -13.49 2.59
C GLU A 88 -15.95 -12.63 1.36
N ALA A 89 -16.13 -11.32 1.54
CA ALA A 89 -16.48 -10.42 0.45
C ALA A 89 -15.37 -10.31 -0.60
N ALA A 90 -14.11 -10.44 -0.18
CA ALA A 90 -12.95 -10.49 -1.06
C ALA A 90 -12.94 -11.72 -1.99
N ALA A 91 -13.58 -12.82 -1.58
CA ALA A 91 -13.64 -14.08 -2.35
C ALA A 91 -14.94 -14.24 -3.15
N MET A 92 -15.81 -13.22 -3.22
CA MET A 92 -17.11 -13.36 -3.87
C MET A 92 -17.01 -13.82 -5.34
N PRO A 93 -17.75 -14.86 -5.76
CA PRO A 93 -17.73 -15.36 -7.13
C PRO A 93 -18.03 -14.28 -8.17
N GLU A 94 -18.89 -13.32 -7.85
CA GLU A 94 -19.33 -12.23 -8.71
C GLU A 94 -18.27 -11.15 -8.95
N ALA A 95 -17.19 -11.12 -8.17
CA ALA A 95 -16.09 -10.16 -8.38
C ALA A 95 -15.05 -10.75 -9.35
N ASP A 96 -14.62 -9.97 -10.34
CA ASP A 96 -13.54 -10.33 -11.27
C ASP A 96 -12.19 -9.78 -10.77
N ILE A 97 -12.21 -8.55 -10.24
CA ILE A 97 -11.06 -7.84 -9.73
C ILE A 97 -11.31 -7.43 -8.28
N VAL A 98 -10.33 -7.63 -7.41
CA VAL A 98 -10.33 -7.15 -6.03
C VAL A 98 -9.29 -6.04 -5.90
N VAL A 99 -9.74 -4.82 -5.64
CA VAL A 99 -8.89 -3.67 -5.32
C VAL A 99 -8.65 -3.66 -3.81
N THR A 100 -7.41 -3.92 -3.41
CA THR A 100 -7.04 -3.99 -1.98
C THR A 100 -6.51 -2.63 -1.52
N ALA A 101 -7.43 -1.76 -1.10
CA ALA A 101 -7.19 -0.38 -0.67
C ALA A 101 -7.23 -0.21 0.86
N MET A 102 -7.12 -1.30 1.61
CA MET A 102 -7.04 -1.31 3.07
C MET A 102 -5.65 -0.84 3.54
N VAL A 103 -5.55 -0.35 4.76
CA VAL A 103 -4.27 0.13 5.32
C VAL A 103 -3.66 -0.95 6.21
N GLY A 104 -2.33 -1.12 6.09
CA GLY A 104 -1.56 -1.96 7.00
C GLY A 104 -1.86 -3.45 6.87
N TYR A 105 -1.59 -4.18 7.95
CA TYR A 105 -1.76 -5.63 8.07
C TYR A 105 -3.18 -6.13 7.73
N SER A 106 -4.21 -5.30 7.87
CA SER A 106 -5.61 -5.68 7.69
C SER A 106 -5.97 -6.20 6.29
N GLY A 107 -5.15 -5.89 5.27
CA GLY A 107 -5.35 -6.39 3.91
C GLY A 107 -4.88 -7.83 3.67
N LEU A 108 -4.10 -8.43 4.58
CA LEU A 108 -3.45 -9.73 4.36
C LEU A 108 -4.45 -10.86 4.10
N ILE A 109 -5.31 -11.17 5.08
CA ILE A 109 -6.24 -12.30 4.98
C ILE A 109 -7.27 -12.12 3.85
N PRO A 110 -7.88 -10.94 3.66
CA PRO A 110 -8.76 -10.71 2.50
C PRO A 110 -8.03 -10.93 1.17
N THR A 111 -6.76 -10.55 1.05
CA THR A 111 -5.97 -10.77 -0.17
C THR A 111 -5.67 -12.25 -0.40
N VAL A 112 -5.30 -12.99 0.65
CA VAL A 112 -5.12 -14.46 0.58
C VAL A 112 -6.40 -15.13 0.07
N ASN A 113 -7.55 -14.78 0.64
CA ASN A 113 -8.84 -15.36 0.23
C ASN A 113 -9.18 -15.03 -1.22
N ALA A 114 -8.91 -13.80 -1.67
CA ALA A 114 -9.11 -13.40 -3.06
C ALA A 114 -8.19 -14.17 -4.03
N ILE A 115 -6.93 -14.42 -3.64
CA ILE A 115 -5.98 -15.23 -4.42
C ILE A 115 -6.48 -16.67 -4.53
N MET A 116 -6.88 -17.28 -3.41
CA MET A 116 -7.42 -18.64 -3.38
C MET A 116 -8.71 -18.78 -4.20
N ALA A 117 -9.49 -17.72 -4.32
CA ALA A 117 -10.69 -17.65 -5.15
C ALA A 117 -10.40 -17.31 -6.63
N GLY A 118 -9.13 -17.27 -7.05
CA GLY A 118 -8.72 -17.05 -8.44
C GLY A 118 -8.96 -15.62 -8.96
N LYS A 119 -9.09 -14.63 -8.07
CA LYS A 119 -9.41 -13.25 -8.47
C LYS A 119 -8.18 -12.53 -9.02
N THR A 120 -8.37 -11.56 -9.91
CA THR A 120 -7.28 -10.61 -10.21
C THR A 120 -7.18 -9.61 -9.06
N ILE A 121 -5.99 -9.41 -8.50
CA ILE A 121 -5.76 -8.51 -7.38
C ILE A 121 -5.15 -7.21 -7.90
N ALA A 122 -5.88 -6.11 -7.80
CA ALA A 122 -5.33 -4.77 -7.97
C ALA A 122 -4.77 -4.31 -6.61
N LEU A 123 -3.47 -4.56 -6.40
CA LEU A 123 -2.83 -4.44 -5.09
C LEU A 123 -2.36 -3.01 -4.82
N ALA A 124 -3.02 -2.32 -3.89
CA ALA A 124 -2.57 -1.01 -3.39
C ALA A 124 -2.01 -1.08 -1.95
N ASN A 125 -2.39 -2.11 -1.20
CA ASN A 125 -1.91 -2.36 0.15
C ASN A 125 -0.54 -3.08 0.12
N LYS A 126 0.53 -2.29 0.06
CA LYS A 126 1.92 -2.78 0.06
C LYS A 126 2.24 -3.70 1.23
N GLU A 127 1.63 -3.45 2.39
CA GLU A 127 1.89 -4.20 3.62
C GLU A 127 1.56 -5.69 3.49
N THR A 128 0.66 -6.08 2.59
CA THR A 128 0.40 -7.51 2.30
C THR A 128 1.68 -8.21 1.81
N LEU A 129 2.42 -7.61 0.88
CA LEU A 129 3.67 -8.19 0.36
C LEU A 129 4.86 -7.96 1.28
N VAL A 130 4.84 -6.88 2.09
CA VAL A 130 5.84 -6.69 3.15
C VAL A 130 5.74 -7.80 4.18
N VAL A 131 4.54 -8.07 4.69
CA VAL A 131 4.31 -9.01 5.78
C VAL A 131 4.45 -10.46 5.32
N ALA A 132 3.93 -10.78 4.14
CA ALA A 132 3.72 -12.16 3.72
C ALA A 132 4.21 -12.44 2.29
N GLY A 133 5.20 -11.69 1.79
CA GLY A 133 5.64 -11.80 0.40
C GLY A 133 6.01 -13.22 -0.04
N GLU A 134 6.69 -14.01 0.80
CA GLU A 134 6.99 -15.42 0.51
C GLU A 134 5.73 -16.28 0.39
N VAL A 135 4.81 -16.16 1.35
CA VAL A 135 3.53 -16.90 1.37
C VAL A 135 2.67 -16.51 0.17
N ILE A 136 2.51 -15.21 -0.10
CA ILE A 136 1.70 -14.69 -1.20
C ILE A 136 2.28 -15.12 -2.55
N THR A 137 3.59 -14.99 -2.75
CA THR A 137 4.21 -15.41 -4.01
C THR A 137 4.17 -16.93 -4.21
N SER A 138 4.21 -17.73 -3.15
CA SER A 138 3.94 -19.17 -3.24
C SER A 138 2.49 -19.46 -3.64
N LEU A 139 1.51 -18.81 -2.98
CA LEU A 139 0.09 -18.99 -3.29
C LEU A 139 -0.25 -18.62 -4.73
N LEU A 140 0.37 -17.57 -5.28
CA LEU A 140 0.14 -17.15 -6.66
C LEU A 140 0.60 -18.21 -7.67
N LYS A 141 1.69 -18.95 -7.39
CA LYS A 141 2.19 -20.01 -8.29
C LYS A 141 1.20 -21.16 -8.46
N ASP A 142 0.41 -21.42 -7.41
CA ASP A 142 -0.55 -22.53 -7.36
C ASP A 142 -1.99 -22.09 -7.68
N SER A 143 -2.20 -20.83 -8.06
CA SER A 143 -3.53 -20.25 -8.31
C SER A 143 -3.68 -19.69 -9.74
N GLU A 144 -4.93 -19.49 -10.19
CA GLU A 144 -5.21 -18.72 -11.42
C GLU A 144 -5.18 -17.19 -11.19
N SER A 145 -4.94 -16.77 -9.94
CA SER A 145 -4.87 -15.36 -9.57
C SER A 145 -3.60 -14.70 -10.11
N ARG A 146 -3.65 -13.37 -10.19
CA ARG A 146 -2.51 -12.52 -10.51
C ARG A 146 -2.61 -11.21 -9.77
N ILE A 147 -1.46 -10.64 -9.44
CA ILE A 147 -1.36 -9.30 -8.89
C ILE A 147 -1.05 -8.30 -10.00
N ILE A 148 -1.80 -7.21 -10.04
CA ILE A 148 -1.49 -6.01 -10.83
C ILE A 148 -1.22 -4.88 -9.82
N PRO A 149 -0.01 -4.31 -9.80
CA PRO A 149 0.34 -3.29 -8.82
C PRO A 149 -0.42 -1.97 -9.06
N VAL A 150 -0.96 -1.41 -7.99
CA VAL A 150 -1.60 -0.10 -7.95
C VAL A 150 -0.69 0.95 -7.31
N ASP A 151 0.23 0.55 -6.44
CA ASP A 151 1.23 1.49 -5.90
C ASP A 151 2.02 2.14 -7.05
N SER A 152 2.28 3.45 -6.97
CA SER A 152 2.62 4.25 -8.15
C SER A 152 3.95 3.84 -8.78
N GLU A 153 4.93 3.55 -7.94
CA GLU A 153 6.26 3.10 -8.29
C GLU A 153 6.24 1.72 -8.94
N HIS A 154 5.50 0.78 -8.36
CA HIS A 154 5.41 -0.58 -8.89
C HIS A 154 4.55 -0.65 -10.14
N SER A 155 3.51 0.18 -10.24
CA SER A 155 2.76 0.35 -11.48
C SER A 155 3.63 0.92 -12.58
N ALA A 156 4.53 1.85 -12.25
CA ALA A 156 5.52 2.38 -13.19
C ALA A 156 6.50 1.29 -13.66
N ILE A 157 7.06 0.50 -12.74
CA ILE A 157 7.94 -0.64 -13.06
C ILE A 157 7.20 -1.64 -13.96
N PHE A 158 5.98 -2.03 -13.58
CA PHE A 158 5.16 -2.97 -14.34
C PHE A 158 4.85 -2.47 -15.77
N GLN A 159 4.59 -1.18 -15.93
CA GLN A 159 4.43 -0.55 -17.25
C GLN A 159 5.74 -0.57 -18.06
N CYS A 160 6.90 -0.36 -17.45
CA CYS A 160 8.20 -0.46 -18.12
C CYS A 160 8.51 -1.90 -18.58
N LEU A 161 8.03 -2.90 -17.84
CA LEU A 161 8.21 -4.33 -18.13
C LEU A 161 7.21 -4.87 -19.17
N THR A 162 6.16 -4.12 -19.50
CA THR A 162 5.17 -4.57 -20.49
C THR A 162 5.82 -4.73 -21.86
N GLY A 163 5.78 -5.95 -22.40
CA GLY A 163 6.44 -6.31 -23.67
C GLY A 163 7.92 -6.69 -23.53
N GLU A 164 8.48 -6.67 -22.32
CA GLU A 164 9.84 -7.07 -22.03
C GLU A 164 9.92 -8.46 -21.40
N ASN A 165 11.10 -9.08 -21.46
CA ASN A 165 11.40 -10.29 -20.71
C ASN A 165 11.96 -9.90 -19.33
N SER A 166 11.29 -10.30 -18.24
CA SER A 166 11.72 -9.98 -16.87
C SER A 166 13.12 -10.52 -16.53
N LYS A 167 13.61 -11.54 -17.23
CA LYS A 167 14.99 -12.04 -17.08
C LYS A 167 16.05 -11.04 -17.53
N ASN A 168 15.68 -10.04 -18.32
CA ASN A 168 16.57 -9.00 -18.80
C ASN A 168 16.69 -7.82 -17.83
N ILE A 169 16.01 -7.85 -16.67
CA ILE A 169 16.14 -6.82 -15.65
C ILE A 169 17.55 -6.89 -15.05
N SER A 170 18.31 -5.81 -15.19
CA SER A 170 19.59 -5.60 -14.51
C SER A 170 19.34 -5.07 -13.09
N LYS A 171 18.51 -4.02 -12.99
CA LYS A 171 18.27 -3.27 -11.76
C LYS A 171 16.90 -2.57 -11.80
N ILE A 172 16.24 -2.46 -10.65
CA ILE A 172 15.08 -1.59 -10.46
C ILE A 172 15.55 -0.30 -9.80
N ILE A 173 15.12 0.86 -10.32
CA ILE A 173 15.37 2.15 -9.71
C ILE A 173 14.04 2.69 -9.18
N LEU A 174 13.85 2.55 -7.88
CA LEU A 174 12.66 2.91 -7.13
C LEU A 174 12.75 4.38 -6.71
N THR A 175 11.98 5.25 -7.35
CA THR A 175 12.05 6.69 -7.06
C THR A 175 11.26 7.06 -5.81
N ALA A 176 11.70 8.03 -5.02
CA ALA A 176 11.03 8.52 -3.81
C ALA A 176 10.86 10.04 -3.82
N SER A 177 9.79 10.62 -3.26
CA SER A 177 9.71 12.08 -3.08
C SER A 177 10.77 12.63 -2.11
N GLY A 178 11.22 11.80 -1.17
CA GLY A 178 12.08 12.16 -0.03
C GLY A 178 11.32 12.74 1.17
N GLY A 179 10.00 12.93 1.05
CA GLY A 179 9.14 13.41 2.12
C GLY A 179 9.37 14.89 2.52
N PRO A 180 8.58 15.42 3.48
CA PRO A 180 8.69 16.80 3.95
C PRO A 180 10.03 17.12 4.63
N PHE A 181 10.76 16.11 5.09
CA PHE A 181 11.99 16.28 5.88
C PHE A 181 13.28 16.07 5.10
N ARG A 182 13.19 15.92 3.76
CA ARG A 182 14.33 15.70 2.86
C ARG A 182 15.51 16.67 3.05
N ASN A 183 15.25 17.91 3.46
CA ASN A 183 16.29 18.93 3.65
C ASN A 183 16.59 19.25 5.12
N LYS A 184 15.96 18.56 6.08
CA LYS A 184 16.23 18.75 7.51
C LYS A 184 17.49 18.02 7.94
N THR A 185 18.19 18.59 8.92
CA THR A 185 19.30 17.96 9.62
C THR A 185 18.80 17.00 10.70
N MET A 186 19.66 16.09 11.17
CA MET A 186 19.35 15.18 12.29
C MET A 186 18.84 15.92 13.53
N ARG A 187 19.45 17.06 13.86
CA ARG A 187 19.03 17.88 15.02
C ARG A 187 17.64 18.47 14.83
N GLU A 188 17.29 18.90 13.62
CA GLU A 188 15.96 19.44 13.35
C GLU A 188 14.88 18.35 13.45
N LEU A 189 15.19 17.11 13.02
CA LEU A 189 14.30 15.96 13.11
C LEU A 189 13.91 15.59 14.55
N GLU A 190 14.71 15.94 15.56
CA GLU A 190 14.35 15.71 16.97
C GLU A 190 13.15 16.55 17.41
N SER A 191 12.86 17.64 16.70
CA SER A 191 11.84 18.64 17.08
C SER A 191 10.63 18.70 16.13
N VAL A 192 10.60 17.91 15.07
CA VAL A 192 9.48 17.94 14.11
C VAL A 192 8.19 17.39 14.73
N THR A 193 7.08 17.99 14.33
CA THR A 193 5.75 17.68 14.84
C THR A 193 4.96 16.81 13.87
N VAL A 194 3.82 16.30 14.34
CA VAL A 194 2.83 15.62 13.48
C VAL A 194 2.37 16.53 12.35
N ASP A 195 2.11 17.80 12.66
CA ASP A 195 1.59 18.77 11.68
C ASP A 195 2.65 19.06 10.59
N ASP A 196 3.93 19.10 10.96
CA ASP A 196 5.04 19.20 9.99
C ASP A 196 5.11 17.98 9.06
N ALA A 197 4.88 16.78 9.60
CA ALA A 197 4.95 15.53 8.85
C ALA A 197 3.75 15.34 7.91
N LEU A 198 2.55 15.78 8.33
CA LEU A 198 1.32 15.68 7.53
C LEU A 198 1.28 16.65 6.34
N ASN A 199 2.17 17.64 6.31
CA ASN A 199 2.26 18.60 5.21
C ASN A 199 3.14 18.06 4.05
N HIS A 200 2.65 17.04 3.34
CA HIS A 200 3.38 16.39 2.25
C HIS A 200 3.46 17.29 0.99
N PRO A 201 4.63 17.42 0.33
CA PRO A 201 4.82 18.39 -0.76
C PRO A 201 4.07 18.08 -2.06
N ASN A 202 3.88 16.79 -2.39
CA ASN A 202 3.44 16.37 -3.74
C ASN A 202 2.15 15.55 -3.78
N TRP A 203 1.68 15.03 -2.64
CA TRP A 203 0.68 13.97 -2.60
C TRP A 203 -0.29 14.22 -1.45
N ASP A 204 -1.59 14.08 -1.73
CA ASP A 204 -2.64 14.03 -0.71
C ASP A 204 -2.96 12.56 -0.39
N MET A 205 -2.56 12.13 0.81
CA MET A 205 -2.54 10.72 1.21
C MET A 205 -3.09 10.54 2.62
N GLY A 206 -3.43 9.30 2.98
CA GLY A 206 -3.77 8.96 4.35
C GLY A 206 -2.63 9.26 5.33
N ALA A 207 -2.99 9.58 6.57
CA ALA A 207 -2.04 10.00 7.61
C ALA A 207 -0.87 9.00 7.80
N LYS A 208 -1.16 7.69 7.85
CA LYS A 208 -0.14 6.63 8.02
C LYS A 208 0.92 6.68 6.92
N VAL A 209 0.50 6.65 5.66
CA VAL A 209 1.41 6.69 4.49
C VAL A 209 2.20 8.00 4.47
N THR A 210 1.58 9.10 4.90
CA THR A 210 2.24 10.41 4.99
C THR A 210 3.37 10.41 6.01
N ILE A 211 3.17 9.81 7.20
CA ILE A 211 4.25 9.66 8.19
C ILE A 211 5.34 8.70 7.70
N ASP A 212 4.96 7.59 7.06
CA ASP A 212 5.92 6.66 6.47
C ASP A 212 6.76 7.30 5.36
N SER A 213 6.17 8.22 4.57
CA SER A 213 6.90 9.00 3.57
C SER A 213 7.89 9.95 4.25
N ALA A 214 7.47 10.64 5.32
CA ALA A 214 8.34 11.53 6.09
C ALA A 214 9.52 10.83 6.74
N SER A 215 9.36 9.56 7.16
CA SER A 215 10.42 8.73 7.76
C SER A 215 11.19 7.87 6.75
N MET A 216 10.82 7.96 5.47
CA MET A 216 11.26 7.06 4.38
C MET A 216 10.96 5.57 4.59
N MET A 217 10.21 5.17 5.64
CA MET A 217 9.75 3.79 5.81
C MET A 217 8.87 3.35 4.64
N ASN A 218 8.08 4.27 4.07
CA ASN A 218 7.24 3.98 2.90
C ASN A 218 8.08 3.36 1.78
N LYS A 219 9.24 3.97 1.49
CA LYS A 219 10.15 3.49 0.45
C LYS A 219 10.86 2.18 0.85
N GLY A 220 11.08 1.97 2.14
CA GLY A 220 11.56 0.68 2.66
C GLY A 220 10.57 -0.44 2.38
N PHE A 221 9.30 -0.24 2.69
CA PHE A 221 8.23 -1.20 2.37
C PHE A 221 8.05 -1.43 0.88
N GLU A 222 8.11 -0.38 0.08
CA GLU A 222 8.00 -0.51 -1.38
C GLU A 222 9.21 -1.26 -1.98
N MET A 223 10.40 -1.15 -1.40
CA MET A 223 11.55 -1.96 -1.79
C MET A 223 11.28 -3.46 -1.52
N ILE A 224 10.74 -3.79 -0.33
CA ILE A 224 10.35 -5.17 0.00
C ILE A 224 9.26 -5.66 -0.96
N GLU A 225 8.28 -4.82 -1.25
CA GLU A 225 7.21 -5.14 -2.21
C GLU A 225 7.76 -5.40 -3.62
N ALA A 226 8.67 -4.55 -4.11
CA ALA A 226 9.28 -4.71 -5.43
C ALA A 226 10.11 -5.99 -5.54
N ARG A 227 10.75 -6.42 -4.44
CA ARG A 227 11.44 -7.73 -4.37
C ARG A 227 10.51 -8.88 -4.71
N TRP A 228 9.28 -8.84 -4.21
CA TRP A 228 8.30 -9.90 -4.41
C TRP A 228 7.55 -9.78 -5.73
N LEU A 229 7.12 -8.58 -6.11
CA LEU A 229 6.36 -8.35 -7.35
C LEU A 229 7.15 -8.69 -8.61
N PHE A 230 8.45 -8.38 -8.62
CA PHE A 230 9.29 -8.47 -9.82
C PHE A 230 10.40 -9.49 -9.72
N ASP A 231 10.41 -10.31 -8.66
CA ASP A 231 11.47 -11.28 -8.34
C ASP A 231 12.89 -10.66 -8.44
N CYS A 232 13.03 -9.42 -7.95
CA CYS A 232 14.27 -8.66 -8.03
C CYS A 232 14.97 -8.64 -6.66
N PRO A 233 16.16 -9.23 -6.49
CA PRO A 233 16.79 -9.31 -5.18
C PRO A 233 17.10 -7.91 -4.61
N PRO A 234 17.06 -7.69 -3.29
CA PRO A 234 17.10 -6.34 -2.70
C PRO A 234 18.35 -5.52 -3.08
N GLU A 235 19.50 -6.16 -3.29
CA GLU A 235 20.74 -5.53 -3.73
C GLU A 235 20.68 -4.98 -5.17
N LYS A 236 19.69 -5.40 -5.97
CA LYS A 236 19.38 -4.88 -7.30
C LYS A 236 18.24 -3.85 -7.31
N ILE A 237 17.77 -3.42 -6.15
CA ILE A 237 16.76 -2.37 -6.01
C ILE A 237 17.44 -1.12 -5.46
N GLU A 238 17.67 -0.16 -6.34
CA GLU A 238 18.26 1.13 -6.01
C GLU A 238 17.16 2.14 -5.71
N ILE A 239 17.31 2.91 -4.64
CA ILE A 239 16.38 3.99 -4.30
C ILE A 239 16.96 5.32 -4.74
N ALA A 240 16.20 6.09 -5.51
CA ALA A 240 16.58 7.42 -5.98
C ALA A 240 15.56 8.46 -5.49
N VAL A 241 15.99 9.45 -4.71
CA VAL A 241 15.11 10.55 -4.31
C VAL A 241 14.91 11.48 -5.50
N HIS A 242 13.67 11.55 -5.98
CA HIS A 242 13.17 12.36 -7.08
C HIS A 242 12.05 13.28 -6.56
N PRO A 243 12.38 14.51 -6.10
CA PRO A 243 11.44 15.36 -5.38
C PRO A 243 10.31 15.94 -6.25
N GLN A 244 10.43 15.87 -7.59
CA GLN A 244 9.36 16.31 -8.48
C GLN A 244 8.23 15.27 -8.62
N SER A 245 8.49 14.00 -8.26
CA SER A 245 7.52 12.89 -8.39
C SER A 245 6.85 12.80 -9.77
N ILE A 246 7.63 13.04 -10.83
CA ILE A 246 7.18 12.90 -12.23
C ILE A 246 7.64 11.58 -12.83
N VAL A 247 8.91 11.22 -12.60
CA VAL A 247 9.40 9.86 -12.87
C VAL A 247 8.97 9.00 -11.70
N HIS A 248 8.01 8.10 -11.94
CA HIS A 248 7.40 7.30 -10.87
C HIS A 248 8.20 6.05 -10.53
N SER A 249 8.98 5.50 -11.47
CA SER A 249 10.10 4.57 -11.25
C SER A 249 10.73 4.19 -12.59
N MET A 250 11.85 3.45 -12.54
CA MET A 250 12.59 3.04 -13.73
C MET A 250 13.08 1.59 -13.62
N VAL A 251 13.36 1.01 -14.78
CA VAL A 251 13.95 -0.33 -14.93
C VAL A 251 15.16 -0.23 -15.83
N GLU A 252 16.31 -0.66 -15.33
CA GLU A 252 17.53 -0.85 -16.09
C GLU A 252 17.59 -2.29 -16.62
N PHE A 253 17.93 -2.46 -17.90
CA PHE A 253 18.07 -3.75 -18.55
C PHE A 253 19.53 -4.15 -18.73
N ILE A 254 19.77 -5.43 -18.99
CA ILE A 254 21.12 -6.02 -19.11
C ILE A 254 21.96 -5.44 -20.28
N ASP A 255 21.34 -4.72 -21.21
CA ASP A 255 22.02 -4.01 -22.31
C ASP A 255 22.42 -2.56 -21.94
N GLY A 256 22.11 -2.13 -20.72
CA GLY A 256 22.37 -0.78 -20.20
C GLY A 256 21.27 0.24 -20.52
N SER A 257 20.20 -0.16 -21.22
CA SER A 257 19.05 0.73 -21.44
C SER A 257 18.24 0.91 -20.16
N VAL A 258 17.64 2.09 -19.98
CA VAL A 258 16.74 2.39 -18.87
C VAL A 258 15.40 2.83 -19.43
N LYS A 259 14.32 2.18 -18.99
CA LYS A 259 12.95 2.64 -19.23
C LYS A 259 12.41 3.29 -17.96
N ALA A 260 11.70 4.40 -18.15
CA ALA A 260 11.04 5.14 -17.08
C ALA A 260 9.57 5.33 -17.44
N GLN A 261 8.69 5.25 -16.44
CA GLN A 261 7.31 5.70 -16.60
C GLN A 261 7.17 7.08 -15.96
N LEU A 262 6.69 8.03 -16.76
CA LEU A 262 6.46 9.41 -16.34
C LEU A 262 4.98 9.72 -16.31
N GLY A 263 4.55 10.51 -15.33
CA GLY A 263 3.19 10.99 -15.23
C GLY A 263 3.05 12.09 -14.20
N VAL A 264 1.87 12.70 -14.16
CA VAL A 264 1.50 13.56 -13.02
C VAL A 264 1.37 12.70 -11.75
N PRO A 265 1.65 13.25 -10.55
CA PRO A 265 1.46 12.54 -9.29
C PRO A 265 -0.03 12.39 -8.98
N ASP A 266 -0.66 11.41 -9.61
CA ASP A 266 -2.10 11.14 -9.53
C ASP A 266 -2.36 9.63 -9.54
N MET A 267 -2.97 9.11 -8.48
CA MET A 267 -3.26 7.67 -8.33
C MET A 267 -4.33 7.16 -9.29
N HIS A 268 -5.10 8.03 -9.96
CA HIS A 268 -5.99 7.60 -11.03
C HIS A 268 -5.22 6.92 -12.17
N LEU A 269 -3.96 7.30 -12.41
CA LEU A 269 -3.14 6.71 -13.46
C LEU A 269 -2.87 5.21 -13.18
N PRO A 270 -2.23 4.83 -12.06
CA PRO A 270 -1.96 3.43 -11.77
C PRO A 270 -3.23 2.62 -11.48
N ILE A 271 -4.25 3.19 -10.82
CA ILE A 271 -5.53 2.50 -10.59
C ILE A 271 -6.20 2.18 -11.94
N ARG A 272 -6.32 3.16 -12.84
CA ARG A 272 -6.94 2.95 -14.16
C ARG A 272 -6.20 1.87 -14.95
N TYR A 273 -4.86 1.91 -14.93
CA TYR A 273 -4.06 0.89 -15.59
C TYR A 273 -4.28 -0.50 -15.00
N ALA A 274 -4.37 -0.63 -13.68
CA ALA A 274 -4.61 -1.92 -13.03
C ALA A 274 -5.97 -2.52 -13.40
N LEU A 275 -7.03 -1.70 -13.48
CA LEU A 275 -8.37 -2.15 -13.86
C LEU A 275 -8.49 -2.50 -15.35
N SER A 276 -7.80 -1.75 -16.21
CA SER A 276 -7.90 -1.90 -17.67
C SER A 276 -6.87 -2.83 -18.28
N TYR A 277 -5.83 -3.22 -17.55
CA TYR A 277 -4.74 -4.07 -18.06
C TYR A 277 -5.27 -5.29 -18.84
N PRO A 278 -4.71 -5.60 -20.04
CA PRO A 278 -3.53 -4.99 -20.66
C PRO A 278 -3.79 -3.68 -21.44
N ASP A 279 -5.05 -3.28 -21.58
CA ASP A 279 -5.43 -2.11 -22.36
C ASP A 279 -5.26 -0.80 -21.58
N ARG A 280 -5.26 0.32 -22.31
CA ARG A 280 -5.32 1.67 -21.73
C ARG A 280 -6.68 2.30 -21.99
N LEU A 281 -7.18 3.03 -21.01
CA LEU A 281 -8.41 3.82 -21.12
C LEU A 281 -8.09 5.30 -21.29
N THR A 282 -9.01 6.03 -21.92
CA THR A 282 -8.94 7.48 -22.04
C THR A 282 -9.10 8.14 -20.66
N SER A 283 -8.63 9.38 -20.51
CA SER A 283 -8.83 10.17 -19.31
C SER A 283 -9.18 11.61 -19.68
N LYS A 284 -10.04 12.24 -18.88
CA LYS A 284 -10.33 13.68 -18.99
C LYS A 284 -9.33 14.54 -18.22
N ARG A 285 -8.42 13.91 -17.47
CA ARG A 285 -7.42 14.62 -16.65
C ARG A 285 -6.34 15.24 -17.54
N PRO A 286 -5.79 16.40 -17.17
CA PRO A 286 -4.75 17.05 -17.96
C PRO A 286 -3.53 16.13 -18.16
N PRO A 287 -2.95 16.08 -19.37
CA PRO A 287 -1.71 15.36 -19.61
C PRO A 287 -0.52 16.08 -18.96
N LEU A 288 0.61 15.37 -18.85
CA LEU A 288 1.88 15.96 -18.46
C LEU A 288 2.30 17.06 -19.48
N THR A 289 2.79 18.20 -18.99
CA THR A 289 3.27 19.30 -19.84
C THR A 289 4.79 19.37 -19.85
N LEU A 290 5.38 20.02 -20.85
CA LEU A 290 6.84 20.17 -20.99
C LEU A 290 7.44 20.84 -19.74
N GLU A 291 6.75 21.82 -19.17
CA GLU A 291 7.19 22.55 -17.98
C GLU A 291 7.32 21.62 -16.77
N ALA A 292 6.45 20.61 -16.65
CA ALA A 292 6.45 19.68 -15.53
C ALA A 292 7.69 18.77 -15.51
N TYR A 293 8.29 18.46 -16.68
CA TYR A 293 9.48 17.62 -16.78
C TYR A 293 10.72 18.33 -17.36
N ALA A 294 10.69 19.67 -17.45
CA ALA A 294 11.81 20.46 -17.94
C ALA A 294 13.07 20.33 -17.06
N SER A 295 12.89 20.05 -15.77
CA SER A 295 13.98 19.81 -14.81
C SER A 295 13.62 18.65 -13.89
N LEU A 296 14.36 17.55 -14.03
CA LEU A 296 14.23 16.36 -13.18
C LEU A 296 15.54 16.17 -12.41
N THR A 297 15.46 16.10 -11.09
CA THR A 297 16.64 15.91 -10.22
C THR A 297 16.55 14.57 -9.51
N PHE A 298 17.71 13.95 -9.27
CA PHE A 298 17.84 12.68 -8.56
C PHE A 298 18.99 12.76 -7.56
N GLU A 299 18.80 12.21 -6.37
CA GLU A 299 19.83 12.12 -5.34
C GLU A 299 19.72 10.80 -4.56
N ALA A 300 20.82 10.35 -3.94
CA ALA A 300 20.80 9.16 -3.10
C ALA A 300 20.05 9.44 -1.78
N PRO A 301 19.30 8.48 -1.22
CA PRO A 301 18.64 8.64 0.08
C PRO A 301 19.66 8.64 1.22
N ASP A 302 19.42 9.47 2.24
CA ASP A 302 20.24 9.47 3.46
C ASP A 302 19.71 8.45 4.47
N ARG A 303 20.25 7.23 4.41
CA ARG A 303 19.87 6.13 5.31
C ARG A 303 20.32 6.34 6.77
N LYS A 304 21.29 7.23 7.02
CA LYS A 304 21.69 7.57 8.40
C LYS A 304 20.67 8.52 9.02
N ARG A 305 20.18 9.46 8.21
CA ARG A 305 19.13 10.40 8.62
C ARG A 305 17.75 9.74 8.75
N PHE A 306 17.49 8.72 7.93
CA PHE A 306 16.23 7.97 7.96
C PHE A 306 16.49 6.48 8.24
N PRO A 307 16.75 6.09 9.52
CA PRO A 307 17.16 4.73 9.88
C PRO A 307 16.13 3.65 9.53
N LEU A 308 14.84 3.99 9.56
CA LEU A 308 13.75 3.08 9.19
C LEU A 308 13.91 2.51 7.78
N LEU A 309 14.48 3.30 6.86
CA LEU A 309 14.79 2.82 5.52
C LEU A 309 15.83 1.70 5.56
N GLN A 310 16.88 1.84 6.38
CA GLN A 310 17.88 0.80 6.54
C GLN A 310 17.28 -0.45 7.20
N TYR A 311 16.42 -0.30 8.20
CA TYR A 311 15.76 -1.44 8.86
C TYR A 311 14.92 -2.28 7.91
N ALA A 312 14.33 -1.68 6.87
CA ALA A 312 13.64 -2.43 5.82
C ALA A 312 14.60 -3.32 5.00
N PHE A 313 15.80 -2.82 4.65
CA PHE A 313 16.84 -3.65 4.01
C PHE A 313 17.30 -4.78 4.94
N ASP A 314 17.58 -4.45 6.21
CA ASP A 314 18.03 -5.44 7.19
C ASP A 314 16.96 -6.53 7.43
N ALA A 315 15.68 -6.14 7.44
CA ALA A 315 14.56 -7.07 7.64
C ALA A 315 14.39 -8.05 6.47
N ILE A 316 14.44 -7.57 5.23
CA ILE A 316 14.27 -8.44 4.06
C ILE A 316 15.49 -9.33 3.81
N GLU A 317 16.70 -8.85 4.15
CA GLU A 317 17.92 -9.67 4.10
C GLU A 317 17.86 -10.78 5.15
N LYS A 318 17.37 -10.49 6.36
CA LYS A 318 17.20 -11.49 7.41
C LYS A 318 16.12 -12.53 7.08
N GLY A 319 15.07 -12.13 6.35
CA GLY A 319 13.98 -13.00 5.92
C GLY A 319 13.14 -13.57 7.08
N GLY A 320 12.39 -14.64 6.80
CA GLY A 320 11.44 -15.22 7.73
C GLY A 320 10.37 -14.21 8.16
N ASN A 321 10.02 -14.17 9.45
CA ASN A 321 9.00 -13.26 9.96
C ASN A 321 9.48 -11.81 10.22
N MET A 322 10.76 -11.47 9.95
CA MET A 322 11.31 -10.16 10.31
C MET A 322 10.60 -8.98 9.61
N PRO A 323 10.26 -9.03 8.31
CA PRO A 323 9.44 -8.00 7.67
C PRO A 323 8.05 -7.82 8.30
N CYS A 324 7.42 -8.90 8.79
CA CYS A 324 6.16 -8.84 9.52
C CYS A 324 6.30 -8.11 10.86
N ILE A 325 7.36 -8.43 11.62
CA ILE A 325 7.70 -7.75 12.88
C ILE A 325 7.94 -6.26 12.63
N LEU A 326 8.71 -5.91 11.59
CA LEU A 326 8.97 -4.53 11.20
C LEU A 326 7.68 -3.78 10.89
N ASN A 327 6.78 -4.35 10.07
CA ASN A 327 5.49 -3.74 9.76
C ASN A 327 4.66 -3.48 11.01
N ALA A 328 4.51 -4.50 11.87
CA ALA A 328 3.74 -4.42 13.09
C ALA A 328 4.28 -3.33 14.04
N ALA A 329 5.59 -3.29 14.24
CA ALA A 329 6.25 -2.27 15.07
C ALA A 329 6.07 -0.86 14.49
N ASN A 330 6.22 -0.71 13.17
CA ASN A 330 6.06 0.57 12.49
C ASN A 330 4.62 1.10 12.60
N GLU A 331 3.61 0.25 12.46
CA GLU A 331 2.21 0.67 12.63
C GLU A 331 1.94 1.23 14.04
N ILE A 332 2.48 0.60 15.09
CA ILE A 332 2.36 1.12 16.46
C ILE A 332 3.15 2.42 16.63
N ALA A 333 4.38 2.50 16.11
CA ALA A 333 5.21 3.70 16.17
C ALA A 333 4.54 4.91 15.49
N VAL A 334 4.03 4.73 14.28
CA VAL A 334 3.33 5.77 13.53
C VAL A 334 2.06 6.20 14.25
N ALA A 335 1.27 5.25 14.76
CA ALA A 335 0.05 5.57 15.50
C ALA A 335 0.36 6.35 16.78
N ALA A 336 1.42 6.00 17.51
CA ALA A 336 1.88 6.71 18.69
C ALA A 336 2.37 8.13 18.35
N PHE A 337 3.14 8.29 17.27
CA PHE A 337 3.57 9.61 16.80
C PHE A 337 2.37 10.48 16.41
N LEU A 338 1.42 9.95 15.63
CA LEU A 338 0.18 10.64 15.24
C LEU A 338 -0.65 11.08 16.45
N ARG A 339 -0.68 10.28 17.52
CA ARG A 339 -1.33 10.61 18.80
C ARG A 339 -0.49 11.54 19.69
N ARG A 340 0.67 12.01 19.21
CA ARG A 340 1.60 12.91 19.93
C ARG A 340 2.14 12.29 21.22
N GLU A 341 2.28 10.97 21.27
CA GLU A 341 2.76 10.23 22.45
C GLU A 341 4.28 10.04 22.47
N ILE A 342 4.94 10.15 21.30
CA ILE A 342 6.39 10.03 21.11
C ILE A 342 6.86 11.05 20.08
N GLY A 343 8.17 11.36 20.07
CA GLY A 343 8.79 12.19 19.04
C GLY A 343 9.06 11.43 17.74
N PHE A 344 9.35 12.16 16.66
CA PHE A 344 9.62 11.55 15.35
C PHE A 344 10.81 10.57 15.38
N MET A 345 11.89 10.96 16.06
CA MET A 345 13.09 10.10 16.21
C MET A 345 12.93 8.99 17.25
N ASP A 346 11.81 8.94 17.99
CA ASP A 346 11.48 7.78 18.83
C ASP A 346 10.94 6.60 18.02
N MET A 347 10.30 6.86 16.87
CA MET A 347 9.78 5.80 16.01
C MET A 347 10.84 4.76 15.63
N PRO A 348 12.01 5.13 15.06
CA PRO A 348 13.07 4.15 14.78
C PRO A 348 13.60 3.47 16.05
N ARG A 349 13.69 4.18 17.18
CA ARG A 349 14.14 3.58 18.45
C ARG A 349 13.17 2.52 18.96
N LEU A 350 11.87 2.74 18.83
CA LEU A 350 10.84 1.78 19.20
C LEU A 350 10.88 0.57 18.28
N VAL A 351 10.90 0.80 16.96
CA VAL A 351 10.93 -0.26 15.94
C VAL A 351 12.13 -1.18 16.12
N ASP A 352 13.33 -0.63 16.30
CA ASP A 352 14.56 -1.40 16.52
C ASP A 352 14.45 -2.32 17.75
N ARG A 353 13.96 -1.80 18.89
CA ARG A 353 13.77 -2.62 20.10
C ARG A 353 12.76 -3.75 19.89
N VAL A 354 11.70 -3.52 19.11
CA VAL A 354 10.71 -4.56 18.80
C VAL A 354 11.31 -5.64 17.89
N MET A 355 12.08 -5.25 16.87
CA MET A 355 12.78 -6.18 15.97
C MET A 355 13.79 -7.06 16.71
N GLN A 356 14.47 -6.52 17.73
CA GLN A 356 15.43 -7.26 18.56
C GLN A 356 14.75 -8.16 19.59
N ARG A 357 13.58 -7.77 20.10
CA ARG A 357 12.88 -8.46 21.19
C ARG A 357 11.97 -9.59 20.71
N THR A 358 11.28 -9.40 19.58
CA THR A 358 10.32 -10.39 19.07
C THR A 358 11.04 -11.59 18.48
N GLN A 359 10.54 -12.80 18.77
CA GLN A 359 11.14 -14.04 18.32
C GLN A 359 11.21 -14.10 16.79
N TRP A 360 12.41 -14.34 16.27
CA TRP A 360 12.61 -14.59 14.85
C TRP A 360 12.27 -16.05 14.50
N ILE A 361 11.49 -16.21 13.45
CA ILE A 361 11.08 -17.49 12.88
C ILE A 361 11.57 -17.52 11.42
N PRO A 362 12.51 -18.42 11.06
CA PRO A 362 13.07 -18.48 9.71
C PRO A 362 12.08 -19.06 8.69
N ASP A 363 11.47 -20.21 9.02
CA ASP A 363 10.53 -20.90 8.14
C ASP A 363 9.10 -20.52 8.55
N ILE A 364 8.42 -19.73 7.72
CA ILE A 364 7.15 -19.11 8.07
C ILE A 364 5.96 -19.79 7.40
N THR A 365 4.85 -19.90 8.14
CA THR A 365 3.51 -20.16 7.60
C THR A 365 2.61 -18.95 7.80
N LEU A 366 1.45 -18.92 7.13
CA LEU A 366 0.47 -17.83 7.33
C LEU A 366 0.04 -17.69 8.80
N PRO A 367 -0.29 -18.78 9.55
CA PRO A 367 -0.52 -18.69 10.99
C PRO A 367 0.63 -18.08 11.79
N ASP A 368 1.90 -18.42 11.46
CA ASP A 368 3.06 -17.86 12.15
C ASP A 368 3.16 -16.34 11.96
N LEU A 369 2.78 -15.83 10.78
CA LEU A 369 2.75 -14.39 10.52
C LEU A 369 1.64 -13.68 11.29
N VAL A 370 0.48 -14.32 11.45
CA VAL A 370 -0.63 -13.79 12.27
C VAL A 370 -0.21 -13.66 13.73
N GLU A 371 0.43 -14.70 14.26
CA GLU A 371 0.95 -14.70 15.63
C GLU A 371 2.09 -13.68 15.78
N SER A 372 3.03 -13.64 14.82
CA SER A 372 4.16 -12.70 14.83
C SER A 372 3.69 -11.24 14.84
N ASN A 373 2.66 -10.89 14.05
CA ASN A 373 2.09 -9.55 14.07
C ASN A 373 1.46 -9.23 15.44
N THR A 374 0.74 -10.18 16.04
CA THR A 374 0.11 -10.01 17.35
C THR A 374 1.16 -9.78 18.44
N GLU A 375 2.17 -10.63 18.48
CA GLU A 375 3.26 -10.57 19.46
C GLU A 375 4.12 -9.31 19.29
N ALA A 376 4.48 -8.95 18.05
CA ALA A 376 5.25 -7.74 17.78
C ALA A 376 4.49 -6.47 18.20
N ARG A 377 3.17 -6.41 17.98
CA ARG A 377 2.33 -5.30 18.48
C ARG A 377 2.31 -5.24 20.00
N ARG A 378 2.17 -6.38 20.68
CA ARG A 378 2.23 -6.45 22.15
C ARG A 378 3.57 -5.92 22.68
N HIS A 379 4.68 -6.37 22.11
CA HIS A 379 6.01 -5.85 22.46
C HIS A 379 6.15 -4.36 22.18
N ALA A 380 5.63 -3.88 21.05
CA ALA A 380 5.64 -2.46 20.71
C ALA A 380 4.89 -1.61 21.73
N GLU A 381 3.70 -2.02 22.16
CA GLU A 381 2.91 -1.31 23.19
C GLU A 381 3.61 -1.31 24.57
N GLU A 382 4.23 -2.43 24.97
CA GLU A 382 5.01 -2.49 26.21
C GLU A 382 6.24 -1.58 26.17
N ILE A 383 6.96 -1.57 25.04
CA ILE A 383 8.12 -0.72 24.84
C ILE A 383 7.68 0.75 24.79
N LEU A 384 6.57 1.06 24.12
CA LEU A 384 6.00 2.40 24.03
C LEU A 384 5.73 3.01 25.41
N ALA A 385 5.25 2.20 26.35
CA ALA A 385 5.02 2.65 27.73
C ALA A 385 6.29 3.21 28.38
N SER A 386 7.49 2.72 28.03
CA SER A 386 8.77 3.24 28.55
C SER A 386 9.17 4.61 27.99
N PHE A 387 8.68 4.99 26.80
CA PHE A 387 8.92 6.31 26.23
C PHE A 387 8.06 7.39 26.91
N ARG A 388 6.83 7.03 27.29
CA ARG A 388 5.89 7.93 27.97
C ARG A 388 6.36 8.35 29.37
N THR A 389 7.22 7.56 30.03
CA THR A 389 7.79 7.91 31.34
C THR A 389 8.93 8.93 31.27
N THR A 390 9.34 9.34 30.07
CA THR A 390 10.49 10.25 29.84
C THR A 390 10.05 11.66 29.37
N ILE A 391 8.75 11.85 29.12
CA ILE A 391 8.10 13.14 28.81
C ILE A 391 7.40 13.61 30.09
#